data_AF-A0AAW7HLU2-F1
#
_entry.id   AF-A0AAW7HLU2-F1
#
_cell.length_a   1.000
_cell.length_b   1.000
_cell.length_c   1.000
_cell.angle_alpha   90.00
_cell.angle_beta   90.00
_cell.angle_gamma   90.00
#
_symmetry.space_group_name_H-M   'P 1'
#
loop_
_entity.id
_entity.type
_entity.pdbx_description
1 polymer ?
#
loop_
_entity_poly.entity_id
_entity_poly.type
_entity_poly.pdbx_seq_one_letter_code
_entity_poly.pdbx_strand_id
1 'polypeptide(L)'
;MISKKISPQDMPILDLDLSKTKRFEASRFLDSPETIAAFLAEAMKANDAQTLMHALGEVAKAKGVNQFAQDAGVNRESLYKTLKGEEKTRFTTIQKLMVALGVELTVRPLEKLPGS
;
A
#
# COMPACT_ATOMS: atom_id res chain seq x y z
N MET A 1 20.01 1.20 -44.11
CA MET A 1 19.66 0.11 -43.16
C MET A 1 18.18 0.24 -42.84
N ILE A 2 17.37 -0.77 -43.13
CA ILE A 2 15.90 -0.70 -43.10
C ILE A 2 15.43 -1.16 -41.72
N SER A 3 14.80 -0.27 -40.95
CA SER A 3 14.20 -0.60 -39.65
C SER A 3 12.98 -1.49 -39.89
N LYS A 4 13.13 -2.81 -39.71
CA LYS A 4 12.03 -3.77 -39.84
C LYS A 4 11.09 -3.56 -38.64
N LYS A 5 9.96 -2.89 -38.85
CA LYS A 5 8.88 -2.81 -37.86
C LYS A 5 8.39 -4.23 -37.55
N ILE A 6 8.56 -4.67 -36.31
CA ILE A 6 7.97 -5.91 -35.79
C ILE A 6 6.47 -5.64 -35.62
N SER A 7 5.64 -6.44 -36.29
CA SER A 7 4.19 -6.31 -36.21
C SER A 7 3.68 -7.04 -34.94
N PRO A 8 2.62 -6.58 -34.24
CA PRO A 8 2.14 -7.23 -33.01
C PRO A 8 1.80 -8.71 -33.16
N GLN A 9 1.35 -9.11 -34.36
CA GLN A 9 1.07 -10.50 -34.73
C GLN A 9 2.33 -11.38 -34.92
N ASP A 10 3.51 -10.76 -35.03
CA ASP A 10 4.81 -11.45 -35.10
C ASP A 10 5.52 -11.48 -33.74
N MET A 11 4.91 -10.92 -32.68
CA MET A 11 5.45 -11.06 -31.33
C MET A 11 5.24 -12.49 -30.84
N PRO A 12 6.30 -13.17 -30.37
CA PRO A 12 6.15 -14.50 -29.80
C PRO A 12 5.27 -14.43 -28.56
N ILE A 13 4.27 -15.32 -28.47
CA ILE A 13 3.60 -15.57 -27.20
C ILE A 13 4.64 -16.21 -26.28
N LEU A 14 4.96 -15.52 -25.19
CA LEU A 14 5.86 -16.03 -24.16
C LEU A 14 5.18 -17.20 -23.44
N ASP A 15 5.61 -18.42 -23.74
CA ASP A 15 5.23 -19.62 -22.99
C ASP A 15 6.04 -19.67 -21.69
N LEU A 16 5.56 -18.93 -20.68
CA LEU A 16 6.19 -18.84 -19.37
C LEU A 16 5.70 -19.96 -18.47
N ASP A 17 6.62 -20.77 -17.96
CA ASP A 17 6.32 -21.69 -16.86
C ASP A 17 6.06 -20.92 -15.56
N LEU A 18 4.79 -20.72 -15.23
CA LEU A 18 4.34 -20.04 -14.03
C LEU A 18 4.27 -20.96 -12.80
N SER A 19 4.56 -22.26 -12.92
CA SER A 19 4.43 -23.24 -11.82
C SER A 19 5.29 -22.93 -10.59
N LYS A 20 6.39 -22.21 -10.79
CA LYS A 20 7.31 -21.76 -9.72
C LYS A 20 7.02 -20.36 -9.22
N THR A 21 6.01 -19.69 -9.77
CA THR A 21 5.61 -18.34 -9.34
C THR A 21 4.56 -18.43 -8.24
N LYS A 22 4.53 -17.42 -7.38
CA LYS A 22 3.45 -17.24 -6.40
C LYS A 22 2.78 -15.91 -6.67
N ARG A 23 1.49 -15.84 -6.34
CA ARG A 23 0.78 -14.55 -6.35
C ARG A 23 1.53 -13.56 -5.48
N PHE A 24 1.75 -12.36 -6.02
CA PHE A 24 2.35 -11.29 -5.27
C PHE A 24 1.41 -10.86 -4.14
N GLU A 25 1.96 -10.76 -2.94
CA GLU A 25 1.29 -10.24 -1.76
C GLU A 25 2.21 -9.22 -1.10
N ALA A 26 1.82 -7.95 -1.08
CA ALA A 26 2.65 -6.86 -0.55
C ALA A 26 3.01 -7.10 0.93
N SER A 27 2.03 -7.57 1.72
CA SER A 27 2.20 -7.97 3.12
C SER A 27 3.40 -8.87 3.42
N ARG A 28 3.88 -9.68 2.47
CA ARG A 28 5.07 -10.54 2.66
C ARG A 28 6.39 -9.80 2.72
N PHE A 29 6.41 -8.51 2.37
CA PHE A 29 7.61 -7.68 2.29
C PHE A 29 7.55 -6.47 3.26
N LEU A 30 6.49 -6.35 4.07
CA LEU A 30 6.26 -5.24 4.98
C LEU A 30 6.73 -5.59 6.40
N ASP A 31 7.99 -5.99 6.54
CA ASP A 31 8.59 -6.53 7.77
C ASP A 31 9.44 -5.53 8.57
N SER A 32 9.67 -4.34 8.02
CA SER A 32 10.55 -3.29 8.56
C SER A 32 9.89 -1.92 8.50
N PRO A 33 10.14 -1.02 9.47
CA PRO A 33 9.61 0.34 9.46
C PRO A 33 9.93 1.12 8.18
N GLU A 34 11.12 0.92 7.61
CA GLU A 34 11.57 1.58 6.39
C GLU A 34 10.73 1.17 5.18
N THR A 35 10.48 -0.13 5.03
CA THR A 35 9.66 -0.65 3.91
C THR A 35 8.20 -0.26 4.07
N ILE A 36 7.68 -0.26 5.31
CA ILE A 36 6.34 0.23 5.62
C ILE A 36 6.22 1.72 5.28
N ALA A 37 7.19 2.54 5.68
CA ALA A 37 7.19 3.97 5.40
C ALA A 37 7.22 4.24 3.89
N ALA A 38 8.09 3.56 3.14
CA ALA A 38 8.16 3.68 1.69
C ALA A 38 6.84 3.28 1.00
N PHE A 39 6.25 2.17 1.43
CA PHE A 39 4.99 1.67 0.89
C PHE A 39 3.82 2.63 1.14
N LEU A 40 3.69 3.13 2.37
CA LEU A 40 2.65 4.11 2.73
C LEU A 40 2.88 5.46 2.03
N ALA A 41 4.13 5.89 1.88
CA ALA A 41 4.46 7.12 1.15
C ALA A 41 4.06 7.02 -0.33
N GLU A 42 4.24 5.86 -0.97
CA GLU A 42 3.80 5.64 -2.35
C GLU A 42 2.26 5.67 -2.44
N ALA A 43 1.57 5.00 -1.51
CA ALA A 43 0.10 5.03 -1.46
C ALA A 43 -0.46 6.46 -1.30
N MET A 44 0.20 7.31 -0.51
CA MET A 44 -0.21 8.71 -0.33
C MET A 44 -0.07 9.56 -1.60
N LYS A 45 0.81 9.19 -2.56
CA LYS A 45 0.94 9.92 -3.84
C LYS A 45 -0.31 9.82 -4.72
N ALA A 46 -1.11 8.76 -4.55
CA ALA A 46 -2.37 8.60 -5.27
C ALA A 46 -3.42 9.67 -4.89
N ASN A 47 -3.21 10.39 -3.77
CA ASN A 47 -4.14 11.39 -3.24
C ASN A 47 -5.58 10.85 -3.09
N ASP A 48 -5.70 9.58 -2.74
CA ASP A 48 -6.95 8.86 -2.53
C ASP A 48 -6.94 8.17 -1.17
N ALA A 49 -7.96 8.46 -0.37
CA ALA A 49 -8.10 7.90 0.96
C ALA A 49 -8.29 6.38 0.93
N GLN A 50 -8.98 5.82 -0.08
CA GLN A 50 -9.19 4.38 -0.17
C GLN A 50 -7.87 3.65 -0.43
N THR A 51 -7.04 4.20 -1.30
CA THR A 51 -5.68 3.68 -1.55
C THR A 51 -4.83 3.66 -0.27
N LEU A 52 -4.87 4.72 0.54
CA LEU A 52 -4.17 4.75 1.82
C LEU A 52 -4.73 3.72 2.83
N MET A 53 -6.05 3.58 2.92
CA MET A 53 -6.68 2.59 3.82
C MET A 53 -6.34 1.16 3.41
N HIS A 54 -6.34 0.86 2.11
CA HIS A 54 -5.91 -0.43 1.58
C HIS A 54 -4.45 -0.72 1.93
N ALA A 55 -3.56 0.26 1.77
CA ALA A 55 -2.15 0.12 2.12
C ALA A 55 -1.95 -0.15 3.62
N LEU A 56 -2.66 0.58 4.49
CA LEU A 56 -2.68 0.30 5.93
C LEU A 56 -3.19 -1.13 6.23
N GLY A 57 -4.13 -1.63 5.43
CA GLY A 57 -4.65 -2.99 5.54
C GLY A 57 -3.61 -4.07 5.21
N GLU A 58 -2.82 -3.86 4.16
CA GLU A 58 -1.69 -4.75 3.83
C GLU A 58 -0.63 -4.76 4.95
N VAL A 59 -0.30 -3.60 5.51
CA VAL A 59 0.63 -3.54 6.66
C VAL A 59 0.04 -4.24 7.89
N ALA A 60 -1.25 -4.03 8.18
CA ALA A 60 -1.95 -4.72 9.26
C ALA A 60 -1.95 -6.25 9.08
N LYS A 61 -2.11 -6.73 7.83
CA LYS A 61 -2.00 -8.16 7.51
C LYS A 61 -0.60 -8.69 7.74
N ALA A 62 0.44 -7.92 7.41
CA ALA A 62 1.84 -8.28 7.63
C ALA A 62 2.19 -8.42 9.13
N LYS A 63 1.74 -7.47 9.96
CA LYS A 63 1.98 -7.49 11.42
C LYS A 63 1.05 -8.42 12.19
N GLY A 64 -0.09 -8.77 11.60
CA GLY A 64 -1.20 -9.43 12.29
C GLY A 64 -2.19 -8.42 12.86
N VAL A 65 -3.41 -8.45 12.33
CA VAL A 65 -4.48 -7.45 12.60
C VAL A 65 -4.79 -7.30 14.08
N ASN A 66 -4.75 -8.39 14.86
CA ASN A 66 -5.06 -8.38 16.28
C ASN A 66 -4.00 -7.60 17.08
N GLN A 67 -2.73 -7.92 16.85
CA GLN A 67 -1.61 -7.25 17.51
C GLN A 67 -1.61 -5.78 17.13
N PHE A 68 -1.82 -5.48 15.85
CA PHE A 68 -1.85 -4.11 15.38
C PHE A 68 -2.98 -3.26 15.99
N ALA A 69 -4.20 -3.82 16.13
CA ALA A 69 -5.30 -3.14 16.79
C ALA A 69 -4.97 -2.81 18.26
N GLN A 70 -4.37 -3.78 18.96
CA GLN A 70 -3.93 -3.61 20.35
C GLN A 70 -2.86 -2.53 20.49
N ASP A 71 -1.82 -2.58 19.66
CA ASP A 71 -0.71 -1.61 19.66
C ASP A 71 -1.21 -0.19 19.35
N ALA A 72 -2.19 -0.06 18.45
CA ALA A 72 -2.80 1.22 18.11
C ALA A 72 -3.83 1.70 19.15
N GLY A 73 -4.18 0.88 20.15
CA GLY A 73 -5.22 1.21 21.13
C GLY A 73 -6.58 1.46 20.49
N VAL A 74 -6.91 0.70 19.44
CA VAL A 74 -8.20 0.73 18.75
C VAL A 74 -8.86 -0.65 18.85
N ASN A 75 -10.19 -0.69 18.90
CA ASN A 75 -10.87 -1.98 18.84
C ASN A 75 -10.79 -2.56 17.40
N ARG A 76 -10.87 -3.89 17.30
CA ARG A 76 -10.77 -4.61 16.01
C ARG A 76 -11.86 -4.20 15.01
N GLU A 77 -13.08 -3.95 15.47
CA GLU A 77 -14.20 -3.60 14.61
C GLU A 77 -13.97 -2.24 13.93
N SER A 78 -13.57 -1.23 14.69
CA SER A 78 -13.19 0.09 14.19
C SER A 78 -12.00 0.02 13.24
N LEU A 79 -11.00 -0.84 13.53
CA LEU A 79 -9.91 -1.08 12.60
C LEU A 79 -10.43 -1.67 11.27
N TYR A 80 -11.27 -2.71 11.30
CA TYR A 80 -11.83 -3.28 10.06
C TYR A 80 -12.64 -2.28 9.24
N LYS A 81 -13.51 -1.48 9.88
CA LYS A 81 -14.30 -0.44 9.18
C LYS A 81 -13.40 0.63 8.57
N THR A 82 -12.35 1.02 9.28
CA THR A 82 -11.32 1.95 8.79
C THR A 82 -10.62 1.40 7.55
N LEU A 83 -10.13 0.15 7.63
CA LEU A 83 -9.39 -0.49 6.54
C LEU A 83 -10.25 -0.75 5.30
N LYS A 84 -11.56 -0.97 5.48
CA LYS A 84 -12.52 -1.12 4.37
C LYS A 84 -13.04 0.22 3.82
N GLY A 85 -12.67 1.33 4.44
CA GLY A 85 -13.16 2.65 4.06
C GLY A 85 -14.67 2.83 4.24
N GLU A 86 -15.30 2.06 5.12
CA GLU A 86 -16.75 2.10 5.40
C GLU A 86 -17.13 3.32 6.27
N GLU A 87 -16.20 3.82 7.10
CA GLU A 87 -16.41 4.98 7.97
C GLU A 87 -15.41 6.10 7.69
N LYS A 88 -15.85 7.35 7.93
CA LYS A 88 -14.94 8.51 7.96
C LYS A 88 -13.94 8.34 9.09
N THR A 89 -12.73 7.95 8.74
CA THR A 89 -11.65 7.74 9.69
C THR A 89 -11.15 9.08 10.20
N ARG A 90 -11.17 9.26 11.53
CA ARG A 90 -10.63 10.46 12.16
C ARG A 90 -9.12 10.49 12.01
N PHE A 91 -8.54 11.67 11.78
CA PHE A 91 -7.08 11.84 11.72
C PHE A 91 -6.37 11.31 12.98
N THR A 92 -6.98 11.46 14.16
CA THR A 92 -6.47 10.90 15.41
C THR A 92 -6.29 9.38 15.37
N THR A 93 -7.18 8.67 14.66
CA THR A 93 -7.07 7.22 14.45
C THR A 93 -5.90 6.92 13.53
N ILE A 94 -5.75 7.66 12.44
CA ILE A 94 -4.63 7.53 11.51
C ILE A 94 -3.30 7.71 12.26
N GLN A 95 -3.16 8.75 13.08
CA GLN A 95 -1.94 8.97 13.88
C GLN A 95 -1.61 7.79 14.79
N LYS A 96 -2.59 7.24 15.52
CA LYS A 96 -2.39 6.05 16.37
C LYS A 96 -1.92 4.84 15.57
N LEU A 97 -2.51 4.62 14.40
CA LEU A 97 -2.12 3.55 13.49
C LEU A 97 -0.67 3.72 13.02
N MET A 98 -0.29 4.93 12.59
CA MET A 98 1.09 5.22 12.16
C MET A 98 2.11 4.95 13.27
N VAL A 99 1.83 5.42 14.51
CA VAL A 99 2.70 5.18 15.67
C VAL A 99 2.84 3.68 15.97
N ALA A 100 1.74 2.91 15.94
CA ALA A 100 1.78 1.46 16.12
C ALA A 100 2.53 0.73 14.97
N LEU A 101 2.64 1.37 13.81
CA LEU A 101 3.48 0.89 12.72
C LEU A 101 4.95 1.25 12.89
N GLY A 102 5.30 2.18 13.79
CA GLY A 102 6.65 2.71 13.96
C GLY A 102 7.01 3.77 12.92
N VAL A 103 6.02 4.45 12.36
CA VAL A 103 6.18 5.49 11.33
C VAL A 103 5.43 6.76 11.70
N GLU A 104 5.78 7.88 11.06
CA GLU A 104 5.12 9.16 11.25
C GLU A 104 4.72 9.81 9.92
N LEU A 105 3.76 10.72 9.97
CA LEU A 105 3.37 11.54 8.83
C LEU A 105 4.23 12.81 8.79
N THR A 106 4.87 13.07 7.66
CA THR A 106 5.69 14.27 7.44
C THR A 106 5.10 15.15 6.35
N VAL A 107 5.18 16.47 6.52
CA VAL A 107 4.80 17.45 5.49
C VAL A 107 6.01 17.75 4.60
N ARG A 108 5.82 17.73 3.29
CA ARG A 108 6.84 18.03 2.28
C ARG A 108 6.26 19.00 1.23
N PRO A 109 7.09 19.85 0.60
CA PRO A 109 6.64 20.66 -0.53
C PRO A 109 6.14 19.76 -1.68
N LEU A 110 5.12 20.20 -2.40
CA LEU A 110 4.68 19.55 -3.63
C LEU A 110 5.70 19.86 -4.74
N GLU A 111 6.29 18.83 -5.36
CA GLU A 111 7.21 19.01 -6.50
C GLU A 111 6.49 19.56 -7.74
N LYS A 112 5.19 19.28 -7.88
CA LYS A 112 4.32 19.84 -8.91
C LYS A 112 2.88 19.89 -8.40
N LEU A 113 2.15 20.97 -8.70
CA LEU A 113 0.73 21.06 -8.34
C LEU A 113 -0.07 20.07 -9.20
N PRO A 114 -1.00 19.28 -8.62
CA PRO A 114 -1.88 18.43 -9.40
C PRO A 114 -2.67 19.29 -10.40
N GLY A 115 -2.48 19.05 -11.70
CA GLY A 115 -3.10 19.82 -12.78
C GLY A 115 -2.24 20.91 -13.43
N SER A 116 -0.94 20.98 -13.13
CA SER A 116 0.05 21.84 -13.81
C SER A 116 1.03 21.06 -14.68
#